data_AF-A0AAV0RRJ6-F1
#
_entry.id   AF-A0AAV0RRJ6-F1
#
_cell.length_a   1.000
_cell.length_b   1.000
_cell.length_c   1.000
_cell.angle_alpha   90.00
_cell.angle_beta   90.00
_cell.angle_gamma   90.00
#
_symmetry.space_group_name_H-M   'P 1'
#
loop_
_entity.id
_entity.type
_entity.pdbx_description
1 polymer ?
#
loop_
_entity_poly.entity_id
_entity_poly.type
_entity_poly.pdbx_seq_one_letter_code
_entity_poly.pdbx_strand_id
1 'polypeptide(L)'
;IALEYCKEVLKVGDVIILELLSEALGLNPNQLKEMGCAKGIYVVSHYYPACPQPELTQGTSLHQDNDFITVLYQDHNGGLQFLHQDHWVDVPPVQGLLSSTLISNDKFVSMEHRVESKTIGPRVSVACSFTTGFVMRNNIRWALGLVWA
;
A
#
# COMPACT_ATOMS: atom_id res chain seq x y z
N ILE A 1 -14.64 7.02 -14.48
CA ILE A 1 -13.38 6.25 -14.45
C ILE A 1 -12.65 6.38 -13.11
N ALA A 2 -11.85 7.41 -12.81
CA ALA A 2 -11.07 7.44 -11.55
C ALA A 2 -11.93 7.36 -10.27
N LEU A 3 -12.97 8.20 -10.16
CA LEU A 3 -13.89 8.17 -9.01
C LEU A 3 -14.66 6.85 -8.87
N GLU A 4 -14.92 6.18 -9.98
CA GLU A 4 -15.62 4.90 -10.02
C GLU A 4 -14.70 3.76 -9.58
N TYR A 5 -13.46 3.76 -10.07
CA TYR A 5 -12.40 2.88 -9.57
C TYR A 5 -12.19 3.04 -8.06
N CYS A 6 -12.10 4.27 -7.55
CA CYS A 6 -12.00 4.51 -6.11
C CYS A 6 -13.18 3.91 -5.33
N LYS A 7 -14.41 4.02 -5.85
CA LYS A 7 -15.60 3.44 -5.21
C LYS A 7 -15.53 1.91 -5.18
N GLU A 8 -15.11 1.28 -6.26
CA GLU A 8 -14.98 -0.18 -6.31
C GLU A 8 -13.85 -0.68 -5.40
N VAL A 9 -12.70 0.00 -5.39
CA VAL A 9 -11.60 -0.30 -4.46
C VAL A 9 -12.05 -0.11 -3.02
N LEU A 10 -12.78 0.96 -2.70
CA LEU A 10 -13.34 1.17 -1.36
C LEU A 10 -14.27 0.03 -0.94
N LYS A 11 -15.15 -0.46 -1.83
CA LYS A 11 -16.03 -1.60 -1.51
C LYS A 11 -15.24 -2.87 -1.19
N VAL A 12 -14.23 -3.18 -2.01
CA VAL A 12 -13.35 -4.35 -1.79
C VAL A 12 -12.52 -4.18 -0.51
N GLY A 13 -11.98 -2.98 -0.28
CA GLY A 13 -11.15 -2.66 0.86
C GLY A 13 -11.89 -2.64 2.19
N ASP A 14 -13.00 -1.90 2.26
CA ASP A 14 -13.77 -1.66 3.49
C ASP A 14 -14.51 -2.88 4.02
N VAL A 15 -14.85 -3.83 3.14
CA VAL A 15 -15.57 -5.05 3.53
C VAL A 15 -14.60 -6.22 3.55
N ILE A 16 -14.08 -6.61 2.39
CA ILE A 16 -13.37 -7.89 2.27
C ILE A 16 -11.98 -7.83 2.89
N ILE A 17 -11.21 -6.78 2.60
CA ILE A 17 -9.82 -6.71 3.05
C ILE A 17 -9.74 -6.46 4.56
N LEU A 18 -10.52 -5.52 5.11
CA LEU A 18 -10.51 -5.27 6.56
C LEU A 18 -11.01 -6.45 7.39
N GLU A 19 -12.03 -7.18 6.92
CA GLU A 19 -12.53 -8.36 7.63
C GLU A 19 -11.49 -9.48 7.64
N LEU A 20 -10.92 -9.81 6.47
CA LEU A 20 -9.89 -10.85 6.37
C LEU A 20 -8.62 -10.50 7.14
N LEU A 21 -8.20 -9.24 7.14
CA LEU A 21 -7.06 -8.80 7.94
C LEU A 21 -7.36 -8.87 9.43
N SER A 22 -8.58 -8.53 9.85
CA SER A 22 -8.98 -8.65 11.25
C SER A 22 -8.91 -10.10 11.70
N GLU A 23 -9.46 -11.03 10.91
CA GLU A 23 -9.40 -12.47 11.19
C GLU A 23 -7.96 -13.00 11.21
N ALA A 24 -7.13 -12.60 10.24
CA ALA A 24 -5.71 -12.99 10.19
C ALA A 24 -4.91 -12.49 11.42
N LEU A 25 -5.34 -11.38 12.02
CA LEU A 25 -4.77 -10.86 13.27
C LEU A 25 -5.34 -11.55 14.54
N GLY A 26 -6.37 -12.39 14.40
CA GLY A 26 -7.10 -13.01 15.50
C GLY A 26 -8.12 -12.09 16.17
N LEU A 27 -8.57 -11.05 15.47
CA LEU A 27 -9.54 -10.07 15.94
C LEU A 27 -10.96 -10.43 15.46
N ASN A 28 -11.97 -9.78 16.04
CA ASN A 28 -13.32 -9.80 15.47
C ASN A 28 -13.28 -9.25 14.03
N PRO A 29 -14.00 -9.83 13.05
CA PRO A 29 -13.94 -9.41 11.64
C PRO A 29 -14.18 -7.91 11.43
N ASN A 30 -15.02 -7.28 12.25
CA ASN A 30 -15.33 -5.85 12.14
C ASN A 30 -14.33 -4.93 12.86
N GLN A 31 -13.33 -5.45 13.57
CA GLN A 31 -12.47 -4.68 14.47
C GLN A 31 -11.73 -3.55 13.74
N LEU A 32 -11.03 -3.85 12.65
CA LEU A 32 -10.28 -2.83 11.89
C LEU A 32 -11.20 -1.79 11.23
N LYS A 33 -12.40 -2.21 10.85
CA LYS A 33 -13.43 -1.32 10.29
C LYS A 33 -13.95 -0.34 11.34
N GLU A 34 -14.25 -0.82 12.55
CA GLU A 34 -14.70 -0.01 13.67
C GLU A 34 -13.61 0.97 14.14
N MET A 35 -12.34 0.55 14.09
CA MET A 35 -11.18 1.42 14.30
C MET A 35 -11.04 2.50 13.23
N GLY A 36 -11.75 2.37 12.11
CA GLY A 36 -11.79 3.34 11.04
C GLY A 36 -10.63 3.24 10.07
N CYS A 37 -9.98 2.09 9.93
CA CYS A 37 -8.83 1.89 9.04
C CYS A 37 -9.11 2.14 7.55
N ALA A 38 -10.39 2.23 7.14
CA ALA A 38 -10.83 2.61 5.79
C ALA A 38 -11.66 3.92 5.75
N LYS A 39 -11.60 4.78 6.78
CA LYS A 39 -12.37 6.04 6.82
C LYS A 39 -11.92 7.05 5.77
N GLY A 40 -10.68 7.00 5.34
CA GLY A 40 -10.13 7.82 4.26
C GLY A 40 -9.54 6.96 3.16
N ILE A 41 -9.62 7.43 1.92
CA ILE A 41 -8.87 6.89 0.79
C ILE A 41 -8.11 8.01 0.11
N TYR A 42 -6.84 7.76 -0.17
CA TYR A 42 -5.99 8.60 -0.98
C TYR A 42 -5.59 7.82 -2.23
N VAL A 43 -5.68 8.47 -3.40
CA VAL A 43 -5.39 7.82 -4.68
C VAL A 43 -4.32 8.59 -5.42
N VAL A 44 -3.26 7.88 -5.82
CA VAL A 44 -2.14 8.43 -6.59
C VAL A 44 -2.01 7.67 -7.90
N SER A 45 -2.03 8.42 -9.00
CA SER A 45 -1.69 7.90 -10.32
C SER A 45 -0.25 8.28 -10.63
N HIS A 46 0.59 7.27 -10.85
CA HIS A 46 1.97 7.44 -11.22
C HIS A 46 2.17 7.16 -12.72
N TYR A 47 2.96 8.03 -13.36
CA TYR A 47 3.41 7.87 -14.74
C TYR A 47 4.94 7.98 -14.76
N TYR A 48 5.62 6.92 -15.16
CA TYR A 48 7.07 6.87 -15.26
C TYR A 48 7.45 6.75 -16.74
N PRO A 49 7.97 7.79 -17.37
CA PRO A 49 8.40 7.71 -18.77
C PRO A 49 9.60 6.78 -18.94
N ALA A 50 9.85 6.38 -20.19
CA ALA A 50 11.09 5.72 -20.55
C ALA A 50 12.30 6.62 -20.20
N CYS A 51 13.27 6.04 -19.50
CA CYS A 51 14.48 6.70 -19.04
C CYS A 51 15.67 6.26 -19.89
N PRO A 52 16.42 7.18 -20.53
CA PRO A 52 17.62 6.83 -21.30
C PRO A 52 18.78 6.26 -20.47
N GLN A 53 18.83 6.59 -19.17
CA GLN A 53 19.89 6.21 -18.24
C GLN A 53 19.27 5.69 -16.94
N PRO A 54 18.55 4.54 -16.97
CA PRO A 54 17.82 4.02 -15.81
C PRO A 54 18.72 3.68 -14.62
N GLU A 55 20.02 3.45 -14.85
CA GLU A 55 21.00 3.18 -13.81
C GLU A 55 21.37 4.40 -12.96
N LEU A 56 21.07 5.62 -13.45
CA LEU A 56 21.38 6.88 -12.77
C LEU A 56 20.22 7.45 -11.95
N THR A 57 19.02 6.86 -12.04
CA THR A 57 17.83 7.38 -11.37
C THR A 57 16.84 6.26 -11.01
N GLN A 58 15.85 6.59 -10.20
CA GLN A 58 14.74 5.71 -9.87
C GLN A 58 13.44 6.37 -10.32
N GLY A 59 12.42 5.55 -10.62
CA GLY A 59 11.07 6.06 -10.86
C GLY A 59 10.49 6.63 -9.56
N THR A 60 10.55 5.85 -8.48
CA THR A 60 10.22 6.27 -7.12
C THR A 60 11.34 5.81 -6.19
N SER A 61 11.79 6.70 -5.31
CA SER A 61 12.85 6.40 -4.34
C SER A 61 12.40 5.36 -3.30
N LEU A 62 13.38 4.72 -2.64
CA LEU A 62 13.17 3.88 -1.46
C LEU A 62 12.29 4.62 -0.42
N HIS A 63 11.17 4.03 -0.03
CA HIS A 63 10.30 4.52 1.03
C HIS A 63 9.42 3.40 1.61
N GLN A 64 8.71 3.73 2.70
CA GLN A 64 7.58 2.95 3.23
C GLN A 64 6.33 3.80 3.13
N ASP A 65 5.20 3.15 2.86
CA ASP A 65 3.89 3.81 2.89
C ASP A 65 3.49 4.11 4.35
N ASN A 66 2.93 5.29 4.57
CA ASN A 66 2.44 5.76 5.87
C ASN A 66 0.93 5.54 6.05
N ASP A 67 0.31 4.70 5.23
CA ASP A 67 -1.10 4.36 5.27
C ASP A 67 -1.36 3.05 6.04
N PHE A 68 -2.59 2.58 6.04
CA PHE A 68 -2.95 1.27 6.62
C PHE A 68 -2.75 0.14 5.61
N ILE A 69 -3.22 0.36 4.38
CA ILE A 69 -3.12 -0.60 3.29
C ILE A 69 -3.17 0.13 1.95
N THR A 70 -2.30 -0.26 1.04
CA THR A 70 -2.27 0.20 -0.35
C THR A 70 -2.69 -0.93 -1.27
N VAL A 71 -3.75 -0.71 -2.04
CA VAL A 71 -4.10 -1.54 -3.19
C VAL A 71 -3.43 -0.95 -4.41
N LEU A 72 -2.57 -1.73 -5.08
CA LEU A 72 -1.83 -1.27 -6.25
C LEU A 72 -2.33 -1.94 -7.52
N TYR A 73 -2.78 -1.12 -8.46
CA TYR A 73 -2.94 -1.50 -9.86
C TYR A 73 -1.73 -1.03 -10.65
N GLN A 74 -1.10 -1.92 -11.41
CA GLN A 74 0.03 -1.60 -12.28
C GLN A 74 -0.14 -2.24 -13.65
N ASP A 75 0.46 -1.61 -14.66
CA ASP A 75 0.53 -2.19 -16.00
C ASP A 75 1.50 -3.39 -16.06
N HIS A 76 1.66 -3.93 -17.27
CA HIS A 76 2.54 -5.06 -17.54
C HIS A 76 4.04 -4.69 -17.57
N ASN A 77 4.40 -3.41 -17.49
CA ASN A 77 5.80 -2.98 -17.53
C ASN A 77 6.51 -3.24 -16.20
N GLY A 78 5.79 -3.44 -15.09
CA GLY A 78 6.33 -3.82 -13.79
C GLY A 78 7.34 -2.80 -13.25
N GLY A 79 8.35 -3.25 -12.48
CA GLY A 79 9.42 -2.38 -11.94
C GLY A 79 9.22 -1.92 -10.50
N LEU A 80 8.13 -2.33 -9.85
CA LEU A 80 8.03 -2.25 -8.40
C LEU A 80 8.94 -3.31 -7.77
N GLN A 81 9.74 -2.90 -6.79
CA GLN A 81 10.60 -3.78 -6.01
C GLN A 81 10.42 -3.52 -4.52
N PHE A 82 10.46 -4.57 -3.71
CA PHE A 82 10.58 -4.47 -2.26
C PHE A 82 11.95 -4.95 -1.80
N LEU A 83 12.42 -4.40 -0.68
CA LEU A 83 13.66 -4.80 -0.06
C LEU A 83 13.37 -5.96 0.91
N HIS A 84 14.06 -7.08 0.73
CA HIS A 84 13.99 -8.24 1.61
C HIS A 84 15.38 -8.83 1.84
N GLN A 85 15.80 -8.86 3.11
CA GLN A 85 17.12 -9.38 3.52
C GLN A 85 18.27 -8.76 2.71
N ASP A 86 18.27 -7.43 2.56
CA ASP A 86 19.24 -6.65 1.77
C ASP A 86 19.25 -6.94 0.25
N HIS A 87 18.25 -7.67 -0.26
CA HIS A 87 18.08 -7.96 -1.68
C HIS A 87 16.80 -7.32 -2.21
N TRP A 88 16.89 -6.78 -3.42
CA TRP A 88 15.72 -6.29 -4.15
C TRP A 88 14.96 -7.45 -4.77
N VAL A 89 13.66 -7.52 -4.50
CA VAL A 89 12.77 -8.53 -5.06
C VAL A 89 11.73 -7.85 -5.93
N ASP A 90 11.66 -8.26 -7.20
CA ASP A 90 10.66 -7.76 -8.14
C ASP A 90 9.26 -8.22 -7.74
N VAL A 91 8.31 -7.30 -7.79
CA VAL A 91 6.88 -7.61 -7.72
C VAL A 91 6.40 -7.85 -9.16
N PRO A 92 6.00 -9.08 -9.52
CA PRO A 92 5.46 -9.33 -10.84
C PRO A 92 4.21 -8.44 -11.05
N PRO A 93 3.93 -8.00 -12.28
CA PRO A 93 2.77 -7.17 -12.60
C PRO A 93 1.48 -8.01 -12.53
N VAL A 94 1.13 -8.40 -11.31
CA VAL A 94 -0.14 -9.00 -10.90
C VAL A 94 -0.82 -7.97 -9.98
N GLN A 95 -2.15 -7.99 -9.92
CA GLN A 95 -2.89 -7.17 -8.96
C GLN A 95 -2.42 -7.54 -7.54
N GLY A 96 -1.94 -6.55 -6.79
CA GLY A 96 -1.24 -6.77 -5.53
C GLY A 96 -1.73 -5.86 -4.40
N LEU A 97 -1.43 -6.28 -3.18
CA LEU A 97 -1.81 -5.63 -1.93
C LEU A 97 -0.54 -5.38 -1.11
N LEU A 98 -0.35 -4.15 -0.63
CA LEU A 98 0.73 -3.76 0.28
C LEU A 98 0.11 -3.33 1.61
N SER A 99 0.59 -3.81 2.75
CA SER A 99 -0.02 -3.56 4.07
C SER A 99 0.97 -2.97 5.07
N SER A 100 0.45 -2.20 6.03
CA SER A 100 1.21 -1.47 7.04
C SER A 100 1.48 -2.26 8.33
N THR A 101 2.68 -2.08 8.90
CA THR A 101 3.14 -2.71 10.16
C THR A 101 2.40 -2.26 11.39
N LEU A 102 2.11 -0.97 11.47
CA LEU A 102 1.84 -0.29 12.73
C LEU A 102 0.60 -0.81 13.47
N ILE A 103 -0.40 -1.30 12.73
CA ILE A 103 -1.68 -1.77 13.29
C ILE A 103 -1.67 -3.30 13.51
N SER A 104 -0.70 -4.01 12.97
CA SER A 104 -0.66 -5.47 13.05
C SER A 104 0.10 -6.01 14.27
N ASN A 105 0.78 -5.14 15.04
CA ASN A 105 1.76 -5.52 16.06
C ASN A 105 2.83 -6.46 15.47
N ASP A 106 3.48 -6.00 14.39
CA ASP A 106 4.52 -6.70 13.63
C ASP A 106 4.09 -8.01 12.94
N LYS A 107 2.80 -8.37 12.98
CA LYS A 107 2.26 -9.54 12.25
C LYS A 107 2.22 -9.33 10.74
N PHE A 108 2.07 -8.08 10.29
CA PHE A 108 2.26 -7.66 8.91
C PHE A 108 3.49 -6.75 8.85
N VAL A 109 4.32 -6.91 7.82
CA VAL A 109 5.54 -6.12 7.64
C VAL A 109 5.36 -5.15 6.46
N SER A 110 5.49 -3.85 6.72
CA SER A 110 5.53 -2.79 5.71
C SER A 110 6.94 -2.78 5.16
N MET A 111 7.07 -3.30 3.95
CA MET A 111 8.38 -3.45 3.31
C MET A 111 8.77 -2.13 2.67
N GLU A 112 10.05 -1.75 2.83
CA GLU A 112 10.58 -0.66 2.03
C GLU A 112 10.52 -1.06 0.55
N HIS A 113 10.11 -0.13 -0.29
CA HIS A 113 9.93 -0.40 -1.70
C HIS A 113 10.35 0.79 -2.57
N ARG A 114 10.62 0.50 -3.85
CA ARG A 114 11.01 1.48 -4.86
C ARG A 114 10.38 1.13 -6.20
N VAL A 115 10.46 2.06 -7.15
CA VAL A 115 10.15 1.78 -8.56
C VAL A 115 11.38 2.05 -9.39
N GLU A 116 11.83 1.04 -10.15
CA GLU A 116 12.94 1.19 -11.09
C GLU A 116 12.53 2.02 -12.31
N SER A 117 13.47 2.81 -12.80
CA SER A 117 13.35 3.43 -14.12
C SER A 117 13.70 2.40 -15.19
N LYS A 118 13.03 2.47 -16.35
CA LYS A 118 13.25 1.54 -17.47
C LYS A 118 13.44 2.29 -18.77
N THR A 119 14.21 1.72 -19.69
CA THR A 119 14.40 2.27 -21.05
C THR A 119 13.19 2.03 -21.96
N ILE A 120 12.30 1.11 -21.62
CA ILE A 120 11.19 0.67 -22.46
C ILE A 120 9.87 1.23 -21.94
N GLY A 121 9.24 2.05 -22.77
CA GLY A 121 7.85 2.50 -22.62
C GLY A 121 7.56 3.27 -21.32
N PRO A 122 6.38 3.89 -21.21
CA PRO A 122 5.95 4.43 -19.93
C PRO A 122 5.35 3.34 -19.04
N ARG A 123 5.74 3.30 -17.76
CA ARG A 123 5.03 2.55 -16.71
C ARG A 123 3.93 3.41 -16.12
N VAL A 124 2.74 2.84 -15.94
CA VAL A 124 1.61 3.47 -15.24
C VAL A 124 1.16 2.60 -14.08
N SER A 125 0.89 3.23 -12.94
CA SER A 125 0.26 2.55 -11.79
C SER A 125 -0.67 3.46 -11.02
N VAL A 126 -1.70 2.90 -10.39
CA VAL A 126 -2.63 3.59 -9.50
C VAL A 126 -2.53 2.94 -8.13
N ALA A 127 -2.11 3.72 -7.13
CA ALA A 127 -2.07 3.32 -5.73
C ALA A 127 -3.30 3.87 -5.01
N CYS A 128 -4.02 3.01 -4.29
CA CYS A 128 -5.17 3.35 -3.46
C CYS A 128 -4.85 3.04 -2.00
N SER A 129 -4.54 4.09 -1.25
CA SER A 129 -4.11 4.05 0.14
C SER A 129 -5.28 4.28 1.08
N PHE A 130 -5.59 3.31 1.93
CA PHE A 130 -6.61 3.42 2.97
C PHE A 130 -5.98 4.01 4.22
N THR A 131 -6.64 5.00 4.80
CA THR A 131 -6.16 5.76 5.96
C THR A 131 -7.28 5.91 6.98
N THR A 132 -6.92 6.28 8.21
CA THR A 132 -7.87 6.43 9.31
C THR A 132 -8.72 7.72 9.24
N GLY A 133 -8.78 8.40 8.09
CA GLY A 133 -9.54 9.64 7.91
C GLY A 133 -8.93 10.88 8.60
N PHE A 134 -7.83 10.71 9.33
CA PHE A 134 -7.02 11.80 9.87
C PHE A 134 -5.79 12.00 9.00
N VAL A 135 -5.76 13.11 8.25
CA VAL A 135 -4.48 13.67 7.80
C VAL A 135 -3.67 13.99 9.07
N MET A 136 -2.65 13.17 9.35
CA MET A 136 -1.54 13.36 10.30
C MET A 136 -1.71 14.55 11.28
N ARG A 137 -2.42 14.33 12.39
CA ARG A 137 -2.18 15.08 13.63
C ARG A 137 -2.09 14.10 14.80
N ASN A 138 -0.84 13.69 15.07
CA ASN A 138 -0.32 13.23 16.36
C ASN A 138 -1.25 12.37 17.24
N ASN A 139 -1.45 11.09 16.91
CA ASN A 139 -1.99 10.14 17.90
C ASN A 139 -1.43 8.72 17.70
N ILE A 140 -0.19 8.52 18.17
CA ILE A 140 0.45 7.20 18.42
C ILE A 140 -0.34 6.36 19.46
N ARG A 141 -1.33 6.95 20.14
CA ARG A 141 -2.11 6.31 21.22
C ARG A 141 -2.88 5.04 20.80
N TRP A 142 -3.27 4.90 19.54
CA TRP A 142 -4.09 3.76 19.09
C TRP A 142 -3.28 2.49 18.83
N ALA A 143 -2.05 2.60 18.35
CA ALA A 143 -1.17 1.45 18.14
C ALA A 143 -0.85 0.73 19.47
N LEU A 144 -0.73 1.50 20.57
CA LEU A 144 -0.50 0.94 21.90
C LEU A 144 -1.63 0.02 22.37
N GLY A 145 -2.89 0.25 21.96
CA GLY A 145 -4.01 -0.60 22.38
C GLY A 145 -3.93 -2.05 21.85
N LEU A 146 -3.24 -2.27 20.73
CA LEU A 146 -3.04 -3.59 20.11
C LEU A 146 -1.75 -4.28 20.57
N VAL A 147 -0.80 -3.53 21.13
CA VAL A 147 0.45 -4.08 21.70
C VAL A 147 0.19 -4.80 23.05
N TRP A 148 -0.95 -4.55 23.69
CA TRP A 148 -1.31 -5.11 25.00
C TRP A 148 -2.58 -6.00 25.00
N ALA A 149 -3.08 -6.39 23.82
CA ALA A 149 -4.24 -7.29 23.67
C ALA A 149 -3.82 -8.73 23.34
#